data_AF-U7QLQ2-F1
#
_entry.id   AF-U7QLQ2-F1
#
_cell.length_a   1.000
_cell.length_b   1.000
_cell.length_c   1.000
_cell.angle_alpha   90.00
_cell.angle_beta   90.00
_cell.angle_gamma   90.00
#
_symmetry.space_group_name_H-M   'P 1'
#
loop_
_entity.id
_entity.type
_entity.pdbx_description
1 polymer ?
#
loop_
_entity_poly.entity_id
_entity_poly.type
_entity_poly.pdbx_seq_one_letter_code
_entity_poly.pdbx_strand_id
1 'polypeptide(L)'
;SIIVGIFAYTVVVLTMDKFSTLAGGFALAILMLPIIVRTTDEALQLVPQEVRWASVGVGASSFHTVLQIVIPAAIPAILTGITLGVARAAGETAPLLFTVIFAQSWPDRIIDETVPSMSVLIYNFATAPYENQQEIAWAASLILILLVLFASILARYFGQKGTY
;
A
#
# COMPACT_ATOMS: atom_id res chain seq x y z
N SER A 1 6.21 -8.59 -8.02
CA SER A 1 6.75 -7.25 -7.77
C SER A 1 7.82 -6.79 -8.76
N ILE A 2 8.77 -7.63 -9.21
CA ILE A 2 9.84 -7.22 -10.16
C ILE A 2 9.28 -6.67 -11.48
N ILE A 3 8.30 -7.35 -12.09
CA ILE A 3 7.66 -6.90 -13.35
C ILE A 3 7.05 -5.51 -13.19
N VAL A 4 6.41 -5.24 -12.05
CA VAL A 4 5.80 -3.92 -11.74
C VAL A 4 6.88 -2.86 -11.57
N GLY A 5 8.01 -3.20 -10.93
CA GLY A 5 9.17 -2.31 -10.81
C GLY A 5 9.76 -1.93 -12.17
N ILE A 6 9.95 -2.91 -13.06
CA ILE A 6 10.44 -2.68 -14.43
C ILE A 6 9.42 -1.87 -15.24
N PHE A 7 8.13 -2.18 -15.12
CA PHE A 7 7.07 -1.41 -15.79
C PHE A 7 7.08 0.06 -15.34
N ALA A 8 7.12 0.31 -14.04
CA ALA A 8 7.15 1.66 -13.51
C ALA A 8 8.42 2.43 -13.90
N TYR A 9 9.57 1.73 -13.93
CA TYR A 9 10.81 2.29 -14.44
C TYR A 9 10.66 2.72 -15.91
N THR A 10 10.15 1.85 -16.77
CA THR A 10 9.99 2.13 -18.20
C THR A 10 8.98 3.26 -18.45
N VAL A 11 7.89 3.32 -17.69
CA VAL A 11 6.82 4.31 -17.92
C VAL A 11 7.13 5.67 -17.31
N VAL A 12 7.73 5.72 -16.11
CA VAL A 12 7.91 6.98 -15.36
C VAL A 12 9.35 7.44 -15.32
N VAL A 13 10.30 6.55 -15.03
CA VAL A 13 11.71 6.95 -14.89
C VAL A 13 12.31 7.27 -16.25
N LEU A 14 12.03 6.49 -17.30
CA LEU A 14 12.52 6.80 -18.64
C LEU A 14 11.83 8.02 -19.28
N THR A 15 10.64 8.41 -18.84
CA THR A 15 9.94 9.60 -19.35
C THR A 15 10.33 10.87 -18.59
N MET A 16 10.62 10.78 -17.30
CA MET A 16 11.12 11.89 -16.48
C MET A 16 12.65 12.02 -16.47
N ASP A 17 13.36 11.02 -16.99
CA ASP A 17 14.82 10.89 -17.08
C ASP A 17 15.54 11.08 -15.72
N LYS A 18 14.82 10.84 -14.62
CA LYS A 18 15.26 11.06 -13.24
C LYS A 18 14.57 10.07 -12.29
N PHE A 19 15.32 9.64 -11.28
CA PHE A 19 14.76 8.94 -10.12
C PHE A 19 14.14 9.96 -9.18
N SER A 20 12.87 9.76 -8.81
CA SER A 20 12.13 10.69 -7.96
C SER A 20 11.15 9.94 -7.05
N THR A 21 10.81 10.56 -5.93
CA THR A 21 9.80 9.99 -5.02
C THR A 21 8.43 9.87 -5.69
N LEU A 22 8.12 10.74 -6.65
CA LEU A 22 6.89 10.62 -7.44
C LEU A 22 6.87 9.34 -8.28
N ALA A 23 8.00 8.97 -8.90
CA ALA A 23 8.13 7.70 -9.62
C ALA A 23 7.97 6.49 -8.69
N GLY A 24 8.56 6.56 -7.49
CA GLY A 24 8.37 5.53 -6.46
C GLY A 24 6.92 5.41 -5.99
N GLY A 25 6.24 6.54 -5.76
CA GLY A 25 4.83 6.58 -5.39
C GLY A 25 3.93 5.98 -6.46
N PHE A 26 4.19 6.27 -7.74
CA PHE A 26 3.45 5.68 -8.86
C PHE A 26 3.65 4.15 -8.95
N ALA A 27 4.89 3.68 -8.79
CA ALA A 27 5.20 2.26 -8.80
C ALA A 27 4.47 1.50 -7.68
N LEU A 28 4.49 2.06 -6.47
CA LEU A 28 3.78 1.52 -5.32
C LEU A 28 2.25 1.55 -5.52
N ALA A 29 1.70 2.61 -6.10
CA ALA A 29 0.28 2.71 -6.40
C ALA A 29 -0.19 1.59 -7.34
N ILE A 30 0.57 1.31 -8.40
CA ILE A 30 0.26 0.20 -9.33
C ILE A 30 0.33 -1.15 -8.61
N LEU A 31 1.33 -1.36 -7.76
CA LEU A 31 1.48 -2.60 -7.00
C LEU A 31 0.31 -2.80 -6.03
N MET A 32 -0.15 -1.74 -5.37
CA MET A 32 -1.25 -1.78 -4.41
C MET A 32 -2.63 -1.93 -5.06
N LEU A 33 -2.82 -1.42 -6.28
CA LEU A 33 -4.10 -1.39 -6.97
C LEU A 33 -4.85 -2.74 -6.97
N PRO A 34 -4.26 -3.89 -7.40
CA PRO A 34 -4.95 -5.17 -7.38
C PRO A 34 -5.31 -5.66 -5.97
N ILE A 35 -4.51 -5.31 -4.96
CA ILE A 35 -4.78 -5.66 -3.57
C ILE A 35 -6.00 -4.89 -3.09
N ILE A 36 -6.02 -3.57 -3.31
CA ILE A 36 -7.13 -2.70 -2.91
C ILE A 36 -8.42 -3.15 -3.59
N VAL A 37 -8.39 -3.34 -4.91
CA VAL A 37 -9.56 -3.79 -5.69
C VAL A 37 -10.13 -5.09 -5.14
N ARG A 38 -9.27 -6.08 -4.85
CA ARG A 38 -9.71 -7.35 -4.28
C ARG A 38 -10.31 -7.19 -2.89
N THR A 39 -9.66 -6.43 -2.01
CA THR A 39 -10.20 -6.19 -0.65
C THR A 39 -11.51 -5.42 -0.67
N THR A 40 -11.68 -4.51 -1.62
CA THR A 40 -12.94 -3.79 -1.82
C THR A 40 -14.03 -4.71 -2.35
N ASP A 41 -13.73 -5.60 -3.31
CA ASP A 41 -14.71 -6.58 -3.80
C ASP A 41 -15.18 -7.53 -2.68
N GLU A 42 -14.24 -8.08 -1.91
CA GLU A 42 -14.54 -8.91 -0.74
C GLU A 42 -15.39 -8.13 0.28
N ALA A 43 -15.06 -6.85 0.55
CA ALA A 43 -15.84 -5.99 1.45
C ALA A 43 -17.27 -5.71 0.95
N LEU A 44 -17.44 -5.48 -0.35
CA LEU A 44 -18.75 -5.26 -0.95
C LEU A 44 -19.59 -6.54 -0.92
N GLN A 45 -18.98 -7.71 -1.11
CA GLN A 45 -19.68 -8.99 -1.07
C GLN A 45 -20.18 -9.37 0.34
N LEU A 46 -19.54 -8.85 1.39
CA LEU A 46 -20.00 -9.04 2.77
C LEU A 46 -21.33 -8.35 3.09
N VAL A 47 -21.74 -7.33 2.31
CA VAL A 47 -23.01 -6.64 2.53
C VAL A 47 -24.19 -7.55 2.14
N PRO A 48 -25.08 -7.92 3.09
CA PRO A 48 -26.18 -8.86 2.83
C PRO A 48 -27.06 -8.43 1.66
N GLN A 49 -27.51 -9.41 0.86
CA GLN A 49 -28.41 -9.14 -0.28
C GLN A 49 -29.78 -8.60 0.17
N GLU A 50 -30.24 -8.98 1.37
CA GLU A 50 -31.50 -8.55 1.96
C GLU A 50 -31.60 -7.01 2.06
N VAL A 51 -30.51 -6.34 2.47
CA VAL A 51 -30.45 -4.88 2.58
C VAL A 51 -30.55 -4.24 1.19
N ARG A 52 -29.96 -4.88 0.17
CA ARG A 52 -30.05 -4.40 -1.22
C ARG A 52 -31.48 -4.54 -1.74
N TRP A 53 -32.13 -5.67 -1.52
CA TRP A 53 -33.51 -5.91 -1.93
C TRP A 53 -34.50 -5.01 -1.20
N ALA A 54 -34.30 -4.75 0.09
CA ALA A 54 -35.11 -3.81 0.86
C ALA A 54 -35.07 -2.40 0.25
N SER A 55 -33.88 -1.93 -0.17
CA SER A 55 -33.74 -0.61 -0.80
C SER A 55 -34.50 -0.50 -2.12
N VAL A 56 -34.45 -1.56 -2.95
CA VAL A 56 -35.16 -1.62 -4.23
C VAL A 56 -36.67 -1.71 -3.98
N GLY A 57 -37.10 -2.42 -2.92
CA GLY A 57 -38.50 -2.50 -2.50
C GLY A 57 -39.11 -1.16 -2.08
N VAL A 58 -38.29 -0.22 -1.60
CA VAL A 58 -38.69 1.16 -1.27
C VAL A 58 -38.64 2.09 -2.51
N GLY A 59 -38.28 1.56 -3.68
CA GLY A 59 -38.23 2.30 -4.94
C GLY A 59 -36.88 2.99 -5.21
N ALA A 60 -35.81 2.65 -4.48
CA ALA A 60 -34.48 3.18 -4.76
C ALA A 60 -33.94 2.61 -6.07
N SER A 61 -33.31 3.46 -6.89
CA SER A 61 -32.54 3.00 -8.06
C SER A 61 -31.28 2.26 -7.63
N SER A 62 -30.80 1.32 -8.46
CA SER A 62 -29.59 0.54 -8.16
C SER A 62 -28.36 1.41 -7.88
N PHE A 63 -28.24 2.59 -8.50
CA PHE A 63 -27.17 3.54 -8.24
C PHE A 63 -27.24 4.15 -6.83
N HIS A 64 -28.45 4.51 -6.38
CA HIS A 64 -28.66 5.03 -5.03
C HIS A 64 -28.40 3.95 -3.98
N THR A 65 -28.84 2.72 -4.22
CA THR A 65 -28.53 1.56 -3.36
C THR A 65 -27.02 1.38 -3.17
N VAL A 66 -26.24 1.44 -4.26
CA VAL A 66 -24.78 1.26 -4.17
C VAL A 66 -24.15 2.42 -3.39
N LEU A 67 -24.45 3.67 -3.77
CA LEU A 67 -23.80 4.83 -3.17
C LEU A 67 -24.18 5.11 -1.72
N GLN A 68 -25.45 4.91 -1.36
CA GLN A 68 -25.97 5.34 -0.05
C GLN A 68 -26.09 4.21 0.96
N ILE A 69 -26.07 2.95 0.52
CA ILE A 69 -26.29 1.79 1.40
C ILE A 69 -25.08 0.86 1.37
N VAL A 70 -24.72 0.35 0.19
CA VAL A 70 -23.67 -0.68 0.08
C VAL A 70 -22.29 -0.10 0.37
N ILE A 71 -21.92 1.04 -0.24
CA ILE A 71 -20.61 1.66 -0.01
C ILE A 71 -20.45 2.04 1.47
N PRO A 72 -21.36 2.80 2.11
CA PRO A 72 -21.22 3.16 3.52
C PRO A 72 -21.12 1.97 4.46
N ALA A 73 -21.87 0.89 4.19
CA ALA A 73 -21.78 -0.35 4.97
C ALA A 73 -20.42 -1.06 4.78
N ALA A 74 -19.81 -0.99 3.60
CA ALA A 74 -18.53 -1.63 3.31
C ALA A 74 -17.31 -0.77 3.69
N ILE A 75 -17.45 0.54 3.96
CA ILE A 75 -16.34 1.46 4.29
C ILE A 75 -15.40 0.91 5.37
N PRO A 76 -15.88 0.40 6.52
CA PRO A 76 -14.98 -0.09 7.57
C PRO A 76 -14.06 -1.21 7.07
N ALA A 77 -14.60 -2.16 6.31
CA ALA A 77 -13.84 -3.26 5.72
C ALA A 77 -12.88 -2.78 4.63
N ILE A 78 -13.29 -1.82 3.78
CA ILE A 78 -12.44 -1.20 2.76
C ILE A 78 -11.25 -0.49 3.42
N LEU A 79 -11.47 0.29 4.49
CA LEU A 79 -10.43 1.02 5.21
C LEU A 79 -9.41 0.07 5.84
N THR A 80 -9.86 -1.05 6.42
CA THR A 80 -8.96 -2.10 6.91
C THR A 80 -8.13 -2.72 5.77
N GLY A 81 -8.76 -3.01 4.63
CA GLY A 81 -8.07 -3.53 3.44
C GLY A 81 -7.01 -2.59 2.90
N ILE A 82 -7.32 -1.29 2.79
CA ILE A 82 -6.37 -0.25 2.36
C ILE A 82 -5.20 -0.16 3.33
N THR A 83 -5.47 -0.11 4.64
CA THR A 83 -4.41 0.02 5.66
C THR A 83 -3.45 -1.18 5.60
N LEU A 84 -3.99 -2.39 5.43
CA LEU A 84 -3.19 -3.61 5.26
C LEU A 84 -2.39 -3.61 3.95
N GLY A 85 -2.99 -3.11 2.86
CA GLY A 85 -2.33 -2.93 1.57
C GLY A 85 -1.13 -1.97 1.66
N VAL A 86 -1.29 -0.84 2.35
CA VAL A 86 -0.21 0.12 2.61
C VAL A 86 0.89 -0.49 3.48
N ALA A 87 0.53 -1.22 4.54
CA ALA A 87 1.50 -1.91 5.38
C ALA A 87 2.33 -2.93 4.59
N ARG A 88 1.71 -3.62 3.61
CA ARG A 88 2.41 -4.52 2.69
C ARG A 88 3.32 -3.77 1.71
N ALA A 89 2.83 -2.69 1.11
CA ALA A 89 3.61 -1.89 0.15
C ALA A 89 4.85 -1.27 0.79
N ALA A 90 4.79 -0.90 2.08
CA ALA A 90 5.93 -0.40 2.82
C ALA A 90 7.11 -1.40 2.87
N GLY A 91 6.83 -2.71 2.78
CA GLY A 91 7.84 -3.78 2.74
C GLY A 91 8.35 -4.15 1.35
N GLU A 92 7.82 -3.56 0.27
CA GLU A 92 8.22 -3.92 -1.09
C GLU A 92 9.55 -3.24 -1.47
N THR A 93 10.59 -4.03 -1.72
CA THR A 93 11.93 -3.56 -2.09
C THR A 93 12.07 -3.31 -3.59
N ALA A 94 11.54 -4.22 -4.42
CA ALA A 94 11.81 -4.25 -5.85
C ALA A 94 11.35 -2.99 -6.61
N PRO A 95 10.12 -2.47 -6.44
CA PRO A 95 9.69 -1.27 -7.18
C PRO A 95 10.51 -0.03 -6.83
N LEU A 96 10.89 0.10 -5.56
CA LEU A 96 11.67 1.24 -5.07
C LEU A 96 13.12 1.20 -5.53
N LEU A 97 13.74 0.01 -5.62
CA LEU A 97 15.07 -0.15 -6.21
C LEU A 97 15.11 0.32 -7.67
N PHE A 98 14.04 0.10 -8.43
CA PHE A 98 13.98 0.53 -9.83
C PHE A 98 13.53 1.99 -10.02
N THR A 99 13.00 2.68 -9.00
CA THR A 99 12.41 4.02 -9.18
C THR A 99 13.02 5.13 -8.34
N VAL A 100 13.58 4.79 -7.19
CA VAL A 100 14.24 5.73 -6.25
C VAL A 100 15.70 5.32 -6.00
N ILE A 101 16.09 4.08 -6.33
CA ILE A 101 17.42 3.46 -6.17
C ILE A 101 17.90 3.38 -4.72
N PHE A 102 18.35 4.50 -4.14
CA PHE A 102 18.88 4.61 -2.79
C PHE A 102 19.15 6.08 -2.50
N ALA A 103 18.71 6.54 -1.33
CA ALA A 103 19.05 7.86 -0.81
C ALA A 103 19.53 7.69 0.63
N GLN A 104 20.64 8.36 0.99
CA GLN A 104 21.21 8.29 2.34
C GLN A 104 20.74 9.44 3.24
N SER A 105 20.29 10.53 2.65
CA SER A 105 19.82 11.74 3.33
C SER A 105 18.41 12.10 2.90
N TRP A 106 17.70 12.82 3.77
CA TRP A 106 16.41 13.41 3.42
C TRP A 106 16.61 14.58 2.44
N PRO A 107 15.87 14.61 1.32
CA PRO A 107 15.95 15.72 0.36
C PRO A 107 15.23 16.98 0.86
N ASP A 108 15.66 18.14 0.37
CA ASP A 108 14.98 19.42 0.62
C ASP A 108 13.65 19.49 -0.14
N ARG A 109 13.55 18.84 -1.30
CA ARG A 109 12.33 18.72 -2.11
C ARG A 109 11.91 17.26 -2.28
N ILE A 110 10.96 16.84 -1.45
CA ILE A 110 10.42 15.47 -1.41
C ILE A 110 9.88 14.99 -2.77
N ILE A 111 9.32 15.87 -3.61
CA ILE A 111 8.61 15.46 -4.84
C ILE A 111 9.58 15.08 -5.97
N ASP A 112 10.61 15.90 -6.19
CA ASP A 112 11.52 15.78 -7.34
C ASP A 112 12.80 15.00 -7.01
N GLU A 113 13.11 14.83 -5.73
CA GLU A 113 14.31 14.13 -5.26
C GLU A 113 13.96 12.76 -4.67
N THR A 114 14.99 11.95 -4.47
CA THR A 114 14.87 10.58 -3.96
C THR A 114 14.81 10.57 -2.43
N VAL A 115 13.78 9.93 -1.86
CA VAL A 115 13.63 9.77 -0.41
C VAL A 115 14.13 8.40 0.06
N PRO A 116 14.82 8.32 1.22
CA PRO A 116 15.21 7.04 1.80
C PRO A 116 13.99 6.17 2.13
N SER A 117 14.07 4.88 1.78
CA SER A 117 13.07 3.89 2.17
C SER A 117 13.70 2.77 2.98
N MET A 118 12.97 2.29 3.98
CA MET A 118 13.49 1.28 4.92
C MET A 118 13.82 -0.04 4.22
N SER A 119 12.97 -0.48 3.30
CA SER A 119 13.16 -1.72 2.54
C SER A 119 14.43 -1.68 1.68
N VAL A 120 14.70 -0.54 1.02
CA VAL A 120 15.90 -0.36 0.20
C VAL A 120 17.15 -0.24 1.08
N LEU A 121 17.06 0.43 2.23
CA LEU A 121 18.16 0.52 3.20
C LEU A 121 18.55 -0.85 3.71
N ILE A 122 17.58 -1.65 4.15
CA ILE A 122 17.80 -3.04 4.60
C ILE A 122 18.50 -3.84 3.50
N TYR A 123 18.00 -3.77 2.27
CA TYR A 123 18.60 -4.49 1.15
C TYR A 123 20.07 -4.10 0.89
N ASN A 124 20.35 -2.80 0.81
CA ASN A 124 21.71 -2.31 0.56
C ASN A 124 22.66 -2.66 1.70
N PHE A 125 22.25 -2.47 2.96
CA PHE A 125 23.11 -2.69 4.11
C PHE A 125 23.28 -4.17 4.45
N ALA A 126 22.29 -5.01 4.17
CA ALA A 126 22.42 -6.48 4.31
C ALA A 126 23.39 -7.08 3.28
N THR A 127 23.49 -6.47 2.10
CA THR A 127 24.39 -6.92 1.02
C THR A 127 25.79 -6.30 1.13
N ALA A 128 25.98 -5.34 2.03
CA ALA A 128 27.26 -4.68 2.20
C ALA A 128 28.29 -5.60 2.90
N PRO A 129 29.60 -5.47 2.57
CA PRO A 129 30.66 -6.30 3.14
C PRO A 129 31.08 -5.89 4.57
N TYR A 130 30.47 -4.83 5.12
CA TYR A 130 30.80 -4.29 6.44
C TYR A 130 29.86 -4.83 7.51
N GLU A 131 30.41 -5.47 8.53
CA GLU A 131 29.67 -6.11 9.62
C GLU A 131 28.77 -5.12 10.39
N ASN A 132 29.26 -3.91 10.64
CA ASN A 132 28.48 -2.82 11.23
C ASN A 132 27.22 -2.46 10.41
N GLN A 133 27.30 -2.48 9.08
CA GLN A 133 26.13 -2.18 8.23
C GLN A 133 25.12 -3.34 8.27
N GLN A 134 25.60 -4.58 8.33
CA GLN A 134 24.73 -5.75 8.49
C GLN A 134 24.00 -5.71 9.83
N GLU A 135 24.66 -5.37 10.94
CA GLU A 135 24.00 -5.19 12.24
C GLU A 135 22.86 -4.16 12.19
N ILE A 136 23.08 -3.03 11.52
CA ILE A 136 22.04 -2.01 11.30
C ILE A 136 20.89 -2.58 10.45
N ALA A 137 21.19 -3.37 9.42
CA ALA A 137 20.16 -4.01 8.59
C ALA A 137 19.29 -5.01 9.36
N TRP A 138 19.88 -5.80 10.26
CA TRP A 138 19.14 -6.70 11.15
C TRP A 138 18.21 -5.94 12.10
N ALA A 139 18.72 -4.87 12.73
CA ALA A 139 17.91 -4.01 13.60
C ALA A 139 16.77 -3.33 12.83
N ALA A 140 17.06 -2.76 11.66
CA ALA A 140 16.06 -2.12 10.80
C ALA A 140 14.98 -3.12 10.32
N SER A 141 15.36 -4.34 9.99
CA SER A 141 14.43 -5.41 9.58
C SER A 141 13.47 -5.76 10.71
N LEU A 142 13.98 -5.91 11.93
CA LEU A 142 13.17 -6.18 13.11
C LEU A 142 12.14 -5.05 13.35
N ILE A 143 12.59 -3.80 13.28
CA ILE A 143 11.74 -2.62 13.44
C ILE A 143 10.64 -2.58 12.37
N LEU A 144 11.01 -2.83 11.10
CA LEU A 144 10.05 -2.84 9.99
C LEU A 144 8.98 -3.93 10.19
N ILE A 145 9.40 -5.14 10.57
CA ILE A 145 8.47 -6.25 10.85
C ILE A 145 7.52 -5.88 11.99
N LEU A 146 8.03 -5.33 13.09
CA LEU A 146 7.21 -4.89 14.21
C LEU A 146 6.22 -3.79 13.80
N LEU A 147 6.66 -2.82 13.00
CA LEU A 147 5.81 -1.74 12.52
C LEU A 147 4.67 -2.29 11.65
N VAL A 148 4.98 -3.15 10.69
CA VAL A 148 3.98 -3.78 9.80
C VAL A 148 3.01 -4.64 10.61
N LEU A 149 3.51 -5.41 11.57
CA LEU A 149 2.69 -6.24 12.44
C LEU A 149 1.76 -5.38 13.31
N PHE A 150 2.27 -4.31 13.92
CA PHE A 150 1.47 -3.40 14.74
C PHE A 150 0.40 -2.68 13.92
N ALA A 151 0.77 -2.16 12.74
CA ALA A 151 -0.17 -1.55 11.80
C ALA A 151 -1.27 -2.54 11.37
N SER A 152 -0.90 -3.79 11.10
CA SER A 152 -1.84 -4.85 10.71
C SER A 152 -2.81 -5.20 11.83
N ILE A 153 -2.32 -5.31 13.07
CA ILE A 153 -3.15 -5.58 14.26
C ILE A 153 -4.13 -4.42 14.50
N LEU A 154 -3.65 -3.17 14.45
CA LEU A 154 -4.50 -1.99 14.61
C LEU A 154 -5.57 -1.94 13.51
N ALA A 155 -5.19 -2.13 12.25
CA ALA A 155 -6.13 -2.15 11.13
C ALA A 155 -7.25 -3.18 11.32
N ARG A 156 -6.88 -4.38 11.81
CA ARG A 156 -7.84 -5.45 12.09
C ARG A 156 -8.72 -5.15 13.30
N TYR A 157 -8.15 -4.60 14.37
CA TYR A 157 -8.88 -4.27 15.59
C TYR A 157 -9.93 -3.18 15.36
N PHE A 158 -9.60 -2.13 14.60
CA PHE A 158 -10.56 -1.07 14.27
C PHE A 158 -11.61 -1.54 13.24
N GLY A 159 -11.24 -2.41 12.30
CA GLY A 159 -12.16 -2.96 11.30
C GLY A 159 -13.29 -3.81 11.88
N GLN A 160 -13.05 -4.52 13.00
CA GLN A 160 -14.05 -5.40 13.60
C GLN A 160 -15.23 -4.66 14.25
N LYS A 161 -15.07 -3.39 14.63
CA LYS A 161 -16.12 -2.62 15.32
C LYS A 161 -17.25 -2.11 14.39
N GLY A 162 -17.14 -2.34 13.07
CA GLY A 162 -18.13 -1.88 12.08
C GLY A 162 -19.14 -2.93 11.61
N THR A 163 -19.06 -4.17 12.09
CA THR A 163 -19.96 -5.26 11.66
C THR A 163 -21.10 -5.40 12.65
N TYR A 164 -22.22 -4.73 12.37
CA TYR A 164 -23.54 -5.01 12.98
C TYR A 164 -24.39 -5.80 12.00
#